data_AF-A0A482PVV7-F1
#
_entry.id   AF-A0A482PVV7-F1
#
_cell.length_a   1.000
_cell.length_b   1.000
_cell.length_c   1.000
_cell.angle_alpha   90.00
_cell.angle_beta   90.00
_cell.angle_gamma   90.00
#
_symmetry.space_group_name_H-M   'P 1'
#
loop_
_entity.id
_entity.type
_entity.pdbx_description
1 polymer ?
#
loop_
_entity_poly.entity_id
_entity_poly.type
_entity_poly.pdbx_seq_one_letter_code
_entity_poly.pdbx_strand_id
1 'polypeptide(L)'
;MTNYTALGEYTAYSEQARDAAGRRFAYMKNLASQLNRMAEQPDMVVQEEALQCAIADIIASENEMRAALEKANASAPLCNKPLITPDSLSRF
;
A
#
# COMPACT_ATOMS: atom_id res chain seq x y z
N MET A 1 26.12 1.41 20.09
CA MET A 1 25.90 -0.02 19.81
C MET A 1 24.56 -0.13 19.07
N THR A 2 24.52 -0.75 17.88
CA THR A 2 23.29 -0.81 17.07
C THR A 2 22.30 -1.81 17.68
N ASN A 3 21.05 -1.39 17.88
CA ASN A 3 19.98 -2.29 18.30
C ASN A 3 19.53 -3.14 17.11
N TYR A 4 20.05 -4.38 17.03
CA TYR A 4 19.77 -5.29 15.91
C TYR A 4 18.32 -5.77 15.86
N THR A 5 17.63 -5.86 17.00
CA THR A 5 16.20 -6.17 17.03
C THR A 5 15.39 -5.07 16.36
N ALA A 6 15.61 -3.81 16.75
CA ALA A 6 14.94 -2.67 16.14
C ALA A 6 15.32 -2.50 14.65
N LEU A 7 16.53 -2.89 14.25
CA LEU A 7 16.92 -2.91 12.84
C LEU A 7 16.15 -3.97 12.04
N GLY A 8 15.93 -5.15 12.63
CA GLY A 8 15.11 -6.21 12.03
C GLY A 8 13.66 -5.78 11.87
N GLU A 9 13.06 -5.21 12.92
CA GLU A 9 11.69 -4.68 12.88
C GLU A 9 11.55 -3.56 11.86
N TYR A 10 12.48 -2.59 11.86
CA TYR A 10 12.51 -1.54 10.85
C TYR A 10 12.52 -2.12 9.43
N THR A 11 13.38 -3.11 9.16
CA THR A 11 13.52 -3.71 7.83
C THR A 11 12.24 -4.43 7.40
N ALA A 12 11.69 -5.30 8.27
CA ALA A 12 10.49 -6.07 7.97
C ALA A 12 9.27 -5.17 7.71
N TYR A 13 9.05 -4.16 8.56
CA TYR A 13 7.92 -3.25 8.36
C TYR A 13 8.13 -2.27 7.20
N SER A 14 9.38 -1.94 6.85
CA SER A 14 9.67 -1.18 5.63
C SER A 14 9.32 -1.96 4.37
N GLU A 15 9.64 -3.25 4.33
CA GLU A 15 9.29 -4.13 3.22
C GLU A 15 7.78 -4.32 3.13
N GLN A 16 7.11 -4.59 4.26
CA GLN A 16 5.66 -4.70 4.29
C GLN A 16 4.97 -3.41 3.79
N ALA A 17 5.46 -2.24 4.19
CA ALA A 17 4.92 -0.97 3.71
C ALA A 17 5.07 -0.81 2.18
N ARG A 18 6.21 -1.24 1.61
CA ARG A 18 6.42 -1.23 0.14
C ARG A 18 5.47 -2.20 -0.55
N ASP A 19 5.38 -3.43 -0.09
CA ASP A 19 4.50 -4.43 -0.71
C ASP A 19 3.04 -3.99 -0.70
N ALA A 20 2.57 -3.44 0.43
CA ALA A 20 1.23 -2.88 0.55
C ALA A 20 1.02 -1.67 -0.38
N ALA A 21 2.01 -0.78 -0.52
CA ALA A 21 1.95 0.33 -1.47
C ALA A 21 1.88 -0.15 -2.94
N GLY A 22 2.64 -1.20 -3.28
CA GLY A 22 2.60 -1.83 -4.60
C GLY A 22 1.23 -2.45 -4.90
N ARG A 23 0.64 -3.17 -3.93
CA ARG A 23 -0.74 -3.69 -4.05
C ARG A 23 -1.76 -2.58 -4.23
N ARG A 24 -1.70 -1.52 -3.41
CA ARG A 24 -2.57 -0.34 -3.53
C ARG A 24 -2.51 0.26 -4.92
N PHE A 25 -1.30 0.45 -5.46
CA PHE A 25 -1.11 0.94 -6.83
C PHE A 25 -1.74 0.01 -7.87
N ALA A 26 -1.50 -1.29 -7.78
CA ALA A 26 -2.05 -2.28 -8.71
C ALA A 26 -3.59 -2.30 -8.68
N TYR A 27 -4.20 -2.29 -7.50
CA TYR A 27 -5.66 -2.24 -7.36
C TYR A 27 -6.26 -0.97 -7.96
N MET A 28 -5.62 0.19 -7.73
CA MET A 28 -6.06 1.45 -8.34
C MET A 28 -5.98 1.41 -9.88
N LYS A 29 -4.89 0.85 -10.44
CA LYS A 29 -4.74 0.68 -11.89
C LYS A 29 -5.78 -0.26 -12.49
N ASN A 30 -6.09 -1.36 -11.78
CA ASN A 30 -7.10 -2.32 -12.20
C ASN A 30 -8.49 -1.71 -12.18
N LEU A 31 -8.85 -0.99 -11.11
CA LEU A 31 -10.13 -0.29 -11.01
C LEU A 31 -10.28 0.76 -12.12
N ALA A 32 -9.25 1.57 -12.37
CA ALA A 32 -9.28 2.55 -13.47
C ALA A 32 -9.51 1.87 -14.83
N SER A 33 -8.85 0.74 -15.08
CA SER A 33 -9.03 -0.05 -16.31
C SER A 33 -10.44 -0.63 -16.42
N GLN A 34 -11.01 -1.08 -15.30
CA GLN A 34 -12.37 -1.62 -15.25
C GLN A 34 -13.41 -0.54 -15.57
N LEU A 35 -13.26 0.65 -14.98
CA LEU A 35 -14.14 1.79 -15.22
C LEU A 35 -14.06 2.26 -16.68
N ASN A 36 -12.87 2.34 -17.26
CA ASN A 36 -12.70 2.69 -18.67
C ASN A 36 -13.40 1.69 -19.60
N ARG A 37 -13.29 0.38 -19.34
CA ARG A 37 -13.98 -0.64 -20.13
C ARG A 37 -15.50 -0.50 -20.06
N MET A 38 -16.05 -0.23 -18.87
CA MET A 38 -17.49 0.02 -18.73
C MET A 38 -17.92 1.28 -19.49
N ALA A 39 -17.11 2.34 -19.47
CA ALA A 39 -17.39 3.57 -20.21
C ALA A 39 -17.36 3.39 -21.73
N GLU A 40 -16.50 2.50 -22.24
CA GLU A 40 -16.38 2.17 -23.67
C GLU A 40 -17.46 1.20 -24.17
N GLN A 41 -18.13 0.48 -23.26
CA GLN A 41 -19.14 -0.54 -23.57
C GLN A 41 -20.49 -0.18 -22.95
N PRO A 42 -21.33 0.64 -23.61
CA PRO A 42 -22.58 1.15 -23.03
C PRO A 42 -23.61 0.06 -22.70
N ASP A 43 -23.52 -1.12 -23.32
CA ASP A 43 -24.36 -2.28 -23.00
C ASP A 43 -23.89 -3.04 -21.74
N MET A 44 -22.70 -2.72 -21.23
CA MET A 44 -22.15 -3.35 -20.04
C MET A 44 -22.86 -2.79 -18.80
N VAL A 45 -23.56 -3.67 -18.08
CA VAL A 45 -24.16 -3.33 -16.79
C VAL A 45 -23.05 -3.02 -15.79
N VAL A 46 -23.23 -1.93 -15.03
CA VAL A 46 -22.33 -1.57 -13.93
C VAL A 46 -22.36 -2.69 -12.89
N GLN A 47 -21.19 -3.29 -12.65
CA GLN A 47 -21.02 -4.36 -11.67
C GLN A 47 -20.70 -3.73 -10.30
N GLU A 48 -21.73 -3.27 -9.59
CA GLU A 48 -21.59 -2.53 -8.33
C GLU A 48 -20.78 -3.31 -7.28
N GLU A 49 -21.09 -4.58 -7.07
CA GLU A 49 -20.42 -5.41 -6.06
C GLU A 49 -18.93 -5.56 -6.39
N ALA A 50 -18.58 -5.70 -7.68
CA ALA A 50 -17.18 -5.79 -8.11
C ALA A 50 -16.43 -4.48 -7.86
N LEU A 51 -17.08 -3.33 -8.07
CA LEU A 51 -16.52 -2.01 -7.77
C LEU A 51 -16.32 -1.82 -6.26
N GLN A 52 -17.30 -2.22 -5.45
CA GLN A 52 -17.20 -2.15 -4.00
C GLN A 52 -16.04 -3.00 -3.47
N CYS A 53 -15.88 -4.23 -3.96
CA CYS A 53 -14.75 -5.09 -3.62
C CYS A 53 -13.40 -4.46 -4.01
N ALA A 54 -13.29 -3.92 -5.22
CA ALA A 54 -12.05 -3.27 -5.67
C ALA A 54 -11.68 -2.04 -4.81
N ILE A 55 -12.68 -1.25 -4.40
CA ILE A 55 -12.47 -0.12 -3.47
C ILE A 55 -12.04 -0.63 -2.09
N ALA A 56 -12.65 -1.70 -1.59
CA ALA A 56 -12.29 -2.30 -0.31
C ALA A 56 -10.83 -2.80 -0.29
N ASP A 57 -10.36 -3.44 -1.37
CA ASP A 57 -8.97 -3.90 -1.51
C ASP A 57 -7.97 -2.73 -1.52
N ILE A 58 -8.32 -1.62 -2.18
CA ILE A 58 -7.52 -0.38 -2.15
C ILE A 58 -7.41 0.16 -0.73
N ILE A 59 -8.53 0.25 -0.01
CA ILE A 59 -8.56 0.76 1.36
C ILE A 59 -7.78 -0.16 2.30
N ALA A 60 -7.95 -1.48 2.17
CA ALA A 60 -7.25 -2.47 2.98
C ALA A 60 -5.73 -2.37 2.81
N SER A 61 -5.26 -2.32 1.56
CA SER A 61 -3.83 -2.15 1.26
C SER A 61 -3.28 -0.79 1.71
N GLU A 62 -4.06 0.29 1.63
CA GLU A 62 -3.66 1.58 2.17
C GLU A 62 -3.51 1.55 3.71
N ASN A 63 -4.47 0.93 4.41
CA ASN A 63 -4.42 0.82 5.87
C ASN A 63 -3.23 -0.02 6.33
N GLU A 64 -2.96 -1.14 5.64
CA GLU A 64 -1.79 -1.97 5.92
C GLU A 64 -0.48 -1.19 5.71
N MET A 65 -0.36 -0.47 4.59
CA MET A 65 0.79 0.38 4.30
C MET A 65 1.02 1.40 5.42
N ARG A 66 -0.03 2.10 5.86
CA ARG A 66 0.06 3.10 6.94
C ARG A 66 0.45 2.47 8.28
N ALA A 67 -0.12 1.33 8.63
CA ALA A 67 0.21 0.62 9.86
C ALA A 67 1.66 0.11 9.86
N ALA A 68 2.14 -0.41 8.72
CA ALA A 68 3.53 -0.84 8.57
C ALA A 68 4.50 0.35 8.68
N LEU A 69 4.18 1.49 8.05
CA LEU A 69 4.95 2.72 8.19
C LEU A 69 5.06 3.19 9.64
N GLU A 70 3.95 3.16 10.40
CA GLU A 70 3.95 3.54 11.80
C GLU A 70 4.92 2.68 12.62
N LYS A 71 4.87 1.36 12.43
CA LYS A 71 5.77 0.42 13.14
C LYS A 71 7.24 0.55 12.71
N ALA A 72 7.50 0.74 11.42
CA ALA A 72 8.85 1.00 10.92
C ALA A 72 9.41 2.29 11.54
N ASN A 73 8.61 3.36 11.55
CA ASN A 73 9.01 4.66 12.10
C ASN A 73 9.20 4.65 13.62
N ALA A 74 8.43 3.84 14.36
CA ALA A 74 8.66 3.62 15.79
C ALA A 74 10.03 2.95 16.05
N SER A 75 10.50 2.09 15.14
CA SER A 75 11.77 1.38 15.25
C SER A 75 12.98 2.20 14.76
N ALA A 76 12.75 3.16 13.86
CA ALA A 76 13.78 3.96 13.20
C ALA A 76 14.78 4.68 14.16
N PRO A 77 14.35 5.42 15.20
CA PRO A 77 15.29 6.09 16.10
C PRO A 77 16.11 5.11 16.94
N LEU A 78 15.60 3.89 17.17
CA LEU A 78 16.27 2.87 17.99
C LEU A 78 17.43 2.20 17.22
N CYS A 79 17.41 2.24 15.90
CA CYS A 79 18.44 1.65 15.03
C CYS A 79 19.18 2.68 14.16
N ASN A 80 19.04 3.98 14.45
CA ASN A 80 19.66 5.10 13.70
C ASN A 80 19.30 5.09 12.20
N LYS A 81 18.06 4.74 11.87
CA LYS A 81 17.53 4.78 10.50
C LYS A 81 16.64 6.01 10.30
N PRO A 82 16.52 6.51 9.06
CA PRO A 82 15.63 7.62 8.76
C PRO A 82 14.16 7.17 8.84
N LEU A 83 13.29 8.13 9.14
CA LEU A 83 11.85 7.94 9.00
C LEU A 83 11.48 7.74 7.53
N ILE A 84 10.47 6.90 7.30
CA ILE A 84 9.92 6.58 5.99
C ILE A 84 8.61 7.35 5.83
N THR A 85 8.48 8.04 4.70
CA THR A 85 7.24 8.73 4.31
C THR A 85 6.54 7.95 3.20
N PRO A 86 5.21 8.11 3.01
CA PRO A 86 4.51 7.49 1.89
C PRO A 86 5.14 7.80 0.53
N ASP A 87 5.61 9.03 0.32
CA ASP A 87 6.27 9.43 -0.94
C ASP A 87 7.54 8.63 -1.22
N SER A 88 8.25 8.19 -0.18
CA SER A 88 9.45 7.37 -0.33
C SER A 88 9.17 5.92 -0.76
N LEU A 89 7.90 5.47 -0.69
CA LEU A 89 7.46 4.15 -1.16
C LEU A 89 7.16 4.13 -2.66
N SER A 90 7.06 5.30 -3.31
CA SER A 90 6.57 5.46 -4.70
C SER A 90 7.53 4.98 -5.80
N ARG A 91 8.68 4.38 -5.44
CA ARG A 91 9.60 3.79 -6.42
C ARG A 91 9.09 2.42 -6.88
N PHE A 92 8.07 2.42 -7.74
CA PHE A 92 7.64 1.28 -8.55
C PHE A 92 7.72 1.64 -10.03
#